data_AF-A0A8H7UV06-F1
#
_entry.id   AF-A0A8H7UV06-F1
#
_cell.length_a   1.000
_cell.length_b   1.000
_cell.length_c   1.000
_cell.angle_alpha   90.00
_cell.angle_beta   90.00
_cell.angle_gamma   90.00
#
_symmetry.space_group_name_H-M   'P 1'
#
loop_
_entity.id
_entity.type
_entity.pdbx_description
1 polymer ?
#
loop_
_entity_poly.entity_id
_entity_poly.type
_entity_poly.pdbx_seq_one_letter_code
_entity_poly.pdbx_strand_id
1 'polypeptide(L)'
;MSFTFIAIFVYCSTVFADTLYSVISDDPTLDTGVIINNNVYKLQPTAESNILFQGIAPSNVNYSYAKLQKDTTTIVEQEKFSRPAVSVKQTPNEFFNRNWNSKDVSTFEPISSITKNFNRRDDNELHPVGEIPTIHVIAAQTDIDSLHAHYKQEIEIMVNVTYISTNMIKTFSNVKFEIGGRSSRQFTKFAYNIKLNKDQDDDNLSGYQKLKLRTTVSDPSYMREYLATEMLVAANQPATKASYARLFINNRPIGLFIVMEKYDKKWLANEFNNGASKYANGILYEGEGGSRNSVRADLSYKGDDPSAYNSSAYSVSEKSKLGVESLDDLASFIKFINNQREFQKTANTEAISATVPDWEKQLDVENFLVAMAFEFLHGFWDGYLQNSNNYFLYKSPETNRFVWISWDYDYVMGSGPVNMKSISQGDYTTYLGFDTRPLTIALLNVPEFKAMFENNLKTIVEQIYNPSKANPVIDSISNLIQDDVAWDKTLPHVRKGLEFWTFSLENLKNGNFNNNTNQNEGVPSTLSITTGIDFLLRLNSNIGWKKAVDGSTGHVSLFGVKEWINLKYKNYYKKTSYKPLIPFLPLKN
;
A
#
# COMPACT_ATOMS: atom_id res chain seq x y z
N MET A 1 -1.22 -56.13 70.01
CA MET A 1 -1.30 -54.71 69.62
C MET A 1 -1.16 -54.65 68.10
N SER A 2 -2.26 -54.45 67.38
CA SER A 2 -2.23 -54.24 65.93
C SER A 2 -2.20 -52.74 65.67
N PHE A 3 -1.19 -52.26 64.94
CA PHE A 3 -1.10 -50.88 64.47
C PHE A 3 -1.80 -50.77 63.12
N THR A 4 -2.86 -49.94 63.08
CA THR A 4 -3.53 -49.55 61.83
C THR A 4 -2.86 -48.29 61.30
N PHE A 5 -2.19 -48.38 60.15
CA PHE A 5 -1.71 -47.21 59.42
C PHE A 5 -2.88 -46.56 58.68
N ILE A 6 -3.22 -45.32 59.03
CA ILE A 6 -4.16 -44.48 58.28
C ILE A 6 -3.33 -43.72 57.24
N ALA A 7 -3.53 -44.05 55.96
CA ALA A 7 -3.00 -43.27 54.86
C ALA A 7 -3.91 -42.06 54.63
N ILE A 8 -3.43 -40.86 54.98
CA ILE A 8 -4.09 -39.60 54.64
C ILE A 8 -3.69 -39.25 53.20
N PHE A 9 -4.61 -39.43 52.25
CA PHE A 9 -4.49 -38.85 50.92
C PHE A 9 -4.78 -37.34 51.02
N VAL A 10 -3.73 -36.52 51.00
CA VAL A 10 -3.86 -35.08 50.80
C VAL A 10 -4.13 -34.86 49.31
N TYR A 11 -5.38 -34.57 48.96
CA TYR A 11 -5.71 -33.97 47.66
C TYR A 11 -5.13 -32.56 47.64
N CYS A 12 -3.95 -32.42 47.03
CA CYS A 12 -3.41 -31.11 46.72
C CYS A 12 -4.18 -30.60 45.49
N SER A 13 -5.26 -29.84 45.71
CA SER A 13 -5.91 -29.11 44.62
C SER A 13 -4.91 -28.07 44.13
N THR A 14 -4.34 -28.31 42.94
CA THR A 14 -3.57 -27.30 42.22
C THR A 14 -4.49 -26.13 41.93
N VAL A 15 -4.36 -25.05 42.71
CA VAL A 15 -4.98 -23.77 42.42
C VAL A 15 -4.23 -23.21 41.21
N PHE A 16 -4.82 -23.36 40.02
CA PHE A 16 -4.29 -22.70 38.83
C PHE A 16 -4.37 -21.20 39.06
N ALA A 17 -3.29 -20.47 38.77
CA ALA A 17 -3.34 -19.01 38.75
C ALA A 17 -4.39 -18.57 37.71
N ASP A 18 -4.99 -17.41 37.89
CA ASP A 18 -5.97 -16.90 36.92
C ASP A 18 -5.28 -16.09 35.80
N THR A 19 -5.76 -16.23 34.57
CA THR A 19 -5.32 -15.45 33.39
C THR A 19 -6.50 -14.71 32.78
N LEU A 20 -6.29 -13.46 32.36
CA LEU A 20 -7.21 -12.72 31.51
C LEU A 20 -7.06 -13.18 30.06
N TYR A 21 -8.07 -13.86 29.54
CA TYR A 21 -8.14 -14.24 28.13
C TYR A 21 -8.71 -13.09 27.32
N SER A 22 -8.16 -12.83 26.13
CA SER A 22 -8.51 -11.72 25.25
C SER A 22 -8.59 -12.19 23.80
N VAL A 23 -9.77 -12.10 23.19
CA VAL A 23 -10.02 -12.59 21.82
C VAL A 23 -10.99 -11.71 21.06
N ILE A 24 -10.68 -11.44 19.80
CA ILE A 24 -11.57 -10.81 18.84
C ILE A 24 -12.43 -11.88 18.18
N SER A 25 -13.75 -11.70 18.20
CA SER A 25 -14.71 -12.56 17.51
C SER A 25 -15.26 -11.87 16.27
N ASP A 26 -15.45 -12.64 15.20
CA ASP A 26 -15.92 -12.13 13.91
C ASP A 26 -17.44 -12.27 13.69
N ASP A 27 -18.17 -12.76 14.70
CA ASP A 27 -19.63 -12.89 14.67
C ASP A 27 -20.29 -11.99 15.72
N PRO A 28 -20.95 -10.88 15.32
CA PRO A 28 -21.56 -9.94 16.25
C PRO A 28 -22.87 -10.46 16.88
N THR A 29 -23.37 -11.62 16.43
CA THR A 29 -24.64 -12.20 16.92
C THR A 29 -24.44 -13.23 18.03
N LEU A 30 -23.20 -13.64 18.27
CA LEU A 30 -22.82 -14.68 19.24
C LEU A 30 -21.96 -14.07 20.37
N ASP A 31 -22.01 -14.71 21.53
CA ASP A 31 -21.05 -14.43 22.60
C ASP A 31 -19.77 -15.23 22.37
N THR A 32 -18.73 -14.96 23.16
CA THR A 32 -17.46 -15.71 23.10
C THR A 32 -17.13 -16.30 24.46
N GLY A 33 -16.54 -17.50 24.48
CA GLY A 33 -16.04 -18.16 25.67
C GLY A 33 -14.65 -18.76 25.45
N VAL A 34 -13.93 -18.99 26.54
CA VAL A 34 -12.72 -19.82 26.54
C VAL A 34 -13.04 -21.18 27.16
N ILE A 35 -12.55 -22.25 26.53
CA ILE A 35 -12.71 -23.62 26.98
C ILE A 35 -11.40 -24.07 27.63
N ILE A 36 -11.49 -24.48 28.90
CA ILE A 36 -10.36 -24.95 29.71
C ILE A 36 -10.80 -26.19 30.48
N ASN A 37 -10.09 -27.31 30.31
CA ASN A 37 -10.46 -28.60 30.89
C ASN A 37 -11.94 -28.98 30.64
N ASN A 38 -12.41 -28.79 29.39
CA ASN A 38 -13.80 -28.99 28.96
C ASN A 38 -14.86 -28.12 29.64
N ASN A 39 -14.47 -27.13 30.45
CA ASN A 39 -15.38 -26.14 31.03
C ASN A 39 -15.38 -24.87 30.18
N VAL A 40 -16.57 -24.32 29.94
CA VAL A 40 -16.76 -23.06 29.20
C VAL A 40 -16.78 -21.90 30.19
N TYR A 41 -15.86 -20.96 30.04
CA TYR A 41 -15.83 -19.69 30.76
C TYR A 41 -16.27 -18.59 29.79
N LYS A 42 -17.43 -17.99 30.04
CA LYS A 42 -17.98 -16.93 29.19
C LYS A 42 -17.13 -15.66 29.31
N LEU A 43 -16.74 -15.09 28.17
CA LEU A 43 -16.04 -13.81 28.08
C LEU A 43 -17.06 -12.69 27.83
N GLN A 44 -16.70 -11.45 28.16
CA GLN A 44 -17.55 -10.28 28.00
C GLN A 44 -16.92 -9.30 26.99
N PRO A 45 -17.71 -8.60 26.16
CA PRO A 45 -17.20 -7.52 25.34
C PRO A 45 -16.51 -6.45 26.21
N THR A 46 -15.40 -5.89 25.71
CA THR A 46 -14.67 -4.79 26.35
C THR A 46 -15.40 -3.46 26.19
N ALA A 47 -15.07 -2.47 27.04
CA ALA A 47 -15.64 -1.13 26.94
C ALA A 47 -15.16 -0.38 25.68
N GLU A 48 -13.96 -0.68 25.21
CA GLU A 48 -13.31 -0.07 24.05
C GLU A 48 -13.82 -0.63 22.72
N SER A 49 -14.30 -1.88 22.71
CA SER A 49 -14.68 -2.58 21.48
C SER A 49 -15.59 -3.78 21.75
N ASN A 50 -16.78 -3.77 21.15
CA ASN A 50 -17.76 -4.85 21.31
C ASN A 50 -17.40 -6.15 20.55
N ILE A 51 -16.36 -6.13 19.72
CA ILE A 51 -15.84 -7.34 19.05
C ILE A 51 -14.68 -7.98 19.82
N LEU A 52 -14.12 -7.28 20.80
CA LEU A 52 -13.05 -7.80 21.66
C LEU A 52 -13.68 -8.31 22.96
N PHE A 53 -13.50 -9.60 23.24
CA PHE A 53 -14.05 -10.28 24.40
C PHE A 53 -12.95 -10.62 25.39
N GLN A 54 -13.17 -10.31 26.66
CA GLN A 54 -12.24 -10.57 27.74
C GLN A 54 -12.90 -11.23 28.95
N GLY A 55 -12.13 -12.02 29.69
CA GLY A 55 -12.62 -12.70 30.88
C GLY A 55 -11.53 -13.50 31.59
N ILE A 56 -11.71 -13.70 32.89
CA ILE A 56 -10.75 -14.41 33.73
C ILE A 56 -11.12 -15.89 33.77
N ALA A 57 -10.14 -16.76 33.54
CA ALA A 57 -10.28 -18.20 33.67
C ALA A 57 -8.96 -18.85 34.14
N PRO A 58 -8.98 -20.13 34.57
CA PRO A 58 -7.79 -20.84 35.06
C PRO A 58 -6.66 -20.91 34.03
N SER A 59 -5.41 -20.61 34.42
CA SER A 59 -4.21 -20.62 33.58
C SER A 59 -3.47 -21.97 33.55
N ASN A 60 -2.31 -22.03 32.88
CA ASN A 60 -1.40 -23.19 32.83
C ASN A 60 -2.01 -24.48 32.26
N VAL A 61 -3.08 -24.34 31.47
CA VAL A 61 -3.74 -25.43 30.76
C VAL A 61 -3.95 -25.00 29.32
N ASN A 62 -3.82 -25.95 28.39
CA ASN A 62 -4.17 -25.70 26.99
C ASN A 62 -5.65 -25.29 26.89
N TYR A 63 -5.94 -24.38 25.96
CA TYR A 63 -7.27 -23.80 25.83
C TYR A 63 -7.70 -23.72 24.37
N SER A 64 -8.96 -23.37 24.13
CA SER A 64 -9.49 -23.03 22.81
C SER A 64 -10.65 -22.06 23.01
N TYR A 65 -10.88 -21.16 22.06
CA TYR A 65 -12.08 -20.32 22.11
C TYR A 65 -13.28 -21.01 21.48
N ALA A 66 -14.47 -20.56 21.88
CA ALA A 66 -15.73 -20.94 21.28
C ALA A 66 -16.65 -19.74 21.14
N LYS A 67 -17.42 -19.72 20.04
CA LYS A 67 -18.59 -18.87 19.90
C LYS A 67 -19.77 -19.55 20.55
N LEU A 68 -20.51 -18.78 21.34
CA LEU A 68 -21.59 -19.26 22.20
C LEU A 68 -22.90 -18.67 21.73
N GLN A 69 -23.98 -19.44 21.85
CA GLN A 69 -25.31 -18.87 21.70
C GLN A 69 -25.49 -17.75 22.74
N LYS A 70 -25.98 -16.60 22.27
CA LYS A 70 -26.12 -15.38 23.06
C LYS A 70 -26.78 -15.64 24.42
N ASP A 71 -26.19 -15.08 25.46
CA ASP A 71 -26.62 -15.19 26.86
C ASP A 71 -26.55 -16.59 27.47
N THR A 72 -25.85 -17.53 26.81
CA THR A 72 -25.67 -18.92 27.29
C THR A 72 -24.21 -19.36 27.28
N THR A 73 -23.95 -20.59 27.72
CA THR A 73 -22.67 -21.30 27.55
C THR A 73 -22.74 -22.39 26.47
N THR A 74 -23.82 -22.42 25.68
CA THR A 74 -24.01 -23.41 24.61
C THR A 74 -23.08 -23.11 23.44
N ILE A 75 -22.17 -24.02 23.13
CA ILE A 75 -21.21 -23.88 22.03
C ILE A 75 -21.94 -23.98 20.69
N VAL A 76 -21.76 -22.96 19.85
CA VAL A 76 -22.21 -22.93 18.44
C VAL A 76 -21.05 -23.29 17.52
N GLU A 77 -19.87 -22.76 17.79
CA GLU A 77 -18.64 -23.02 17.05
C GLU A 77 -17.46 -23.07 18.03
N GLN A 78 -16.53 -23.99 17.83
CA GLN A 78 -15.30 -24.10 18.61
C GLN A 78 -14.09 -24.12 17.66
N GLU A 79 -12.98 -23.51 18.07
CA GLU A 79 -11.72 -23.60 17.34
C GLU A 79 -11.31 -25.07 17.12
N LYS A 80 -10.83 -25.37 15.91
CA LYS A 80 -10.43 -26.75 15.52
C LYS A 80 -9.01 -27.12 15.97
N PHE A 81 -8.40 -26.30 16.81
CA PHE A 81 -7.06 -26.49 17.36
C PHE A 81 -7.06 -26.11 18.84
N SER A 82 -6.03 -26.54 19.56
CA SER A 82 -5.80 -26.15 20.94
C SER A 82 -4.60 -25.20 21.01
N ARG A 83 -4.77 -24.11 21.76
CA ARG A 83 -3.74 -23.13 22.06
C ARG A 83 -2.89 -23.62 23.23
N PRO A 84 -1.57 -23.36 23.22
CA PRO A 84 -0.67 -23.79 24.28
C PRO A 84 -1.02 -23.10 25.60
N ALA A 85 -0.81 -23.80 26.72
CA ALA A 85 -0.95 -23.24 28.05
C ALA A 85 -0.15 -21.93 28.22
N VAL A 86 -0.77 -20.96 28.87
CA VAL A 86 -0.16 -19.66 29.19
C VAL A 86 0.04 -19.54 30.70
N SER A 87 1.20 -19.02 31.10
CA SER A 87 1.56 -18.70 32.49
C SER A 87 1.59 -17.20 32.76
N VAL A 88 1.09 -16.40 31.82
CA VAL A 88 1.05 -14.94 31.87
C VAL A 88 -0.27 -14.44 32.47
N LYS A 89 -0.26 -13.21 33.00
CA LYS A 89 -1.46 -12.57 33.55
C LYS A 89 -2.56 -12.34 32.52
N GLN A 90 -2.19 -12.19 31.25
CA GLN A 90 -3.10 -11.89 30.16
C GLN A 90 -2.58 -12.50 28.85
N THR A 91 -3.45 -13.12 28.07
CA THR A 91 -3.13 -13.51 26.69
C THR A 91 -2.99 -12.26 25.81
N PRO A 92 -2.26 -12.33 24.69
CA PRO A 92 -2.36 -11.29 23.68
C PRO A 92 -3.81 -11.06 23.24
N ASN A 93 -4.09 -9.96 22.52
CA ASN A 93 -5.37 -9.80 21.84
C ASN A 93 -5.41 -10.75 20.64
N GLU A 94 -5.93 -11.95 20.87
CA GLU A 94 -5.97 -13.00 19.86
C GLU A 94 -7.14 -12.79 18.90
N PHE A 95 -7.12 -13.48 17.76
CA PHE A 95 -8.26 -13.49 16.84
C PHE A 95 -8.83 -14.91 16.77
N PHE A 96 -10.15 -15.03 16.88
CA PHE A 96 -10.84 -16.32 16.84
C PHE A 96 -10.45 -17.10 15.58
N ASN A 97 -10.08 -18.36 15.74
CA ASN A 97 -9.68 -19.24 14.66
C ASN A 97 -8.40 -18.77 13.92
N ARG A 98 -7.50 -18.07 14.62
CA ARG A 98 -6.09 -17.86 14.23
C ARG A 98 -5.18 -18.45 15.30
N ASN A 99 -4.46 -19.52 14.97
CA ASN A 99 -3.55 -20.21 15.90
C ASN A 99 -2.19 -19.48 16.08
N TRP A 100 -2.12 -18.22 15.68
CA TRP A 100 -0.95 -17.36 15.71
C TRP A 100 -1.39 -15.93 16.01
N ASN A 101 -0.50 -15.15 16.63
CA ASN A 101 -0.70 -13.72 16.89
C ASN A 101 0.27 -12.87 16.08
N SER A 102 1.49 -13.38 15.89
CA SER A 102 2.47 -12.89 14.92
C SER A 102 3.12 -14.06 14.16
N LYS A 103 3.72 -13.78 13.01
CA LYS A 103 4.57 -14.72 12.26
C LYS A 103 5.89 -14.08 11.89
N ASP A 104 6.93 -14.90 11.77
CA ASP A 104 8.20 -14.47 11.19
C ASP A 104 7.99 -14.11 9.72
N VAL A 105 8.30 -12.86 9.38
CA VAL A 105 8.20 -12.32 8.03
C VAL A 105 9.60 -11.93 7.55
N SER A 106 9.95 -12.38 6.35
CA SER A 106 11.17 -11.95 5.67
C SER A 106 10.92 -10.61 4.98
N THR A 107 11.88 -9.69 5.07
CA THR A 107 11.86 -8.40 4.36
C THR A 107 12.96 -8.36 3.30
N PHE A 108 12.89 -7.38 2.40
CA PHE A 108 13.99 -7.12 1.48
C PHE A 108 15.14 -6.44 2.23
N GLU A 109 16.36 -6.92 2.01
CA GLU A 109 17.56 -6.31 2.59
C GLU A 109 17.79 -4.91 2.00
N PRO A 110 18.14 -3.90 2.82
CA PRO A 110 18.48 -2.57 2.33
C PRO A 110 19.66 -2.59 1.35
N ILE A 111 19.52 -1.89 0.21
CA ILE A 111 20.58 -1.75 -0.78
C ILE A 111 21.54 -0.66 -0.32
N SER A 112 22.68 -1.06 0.24
CA SER A 112 23.69 -0.15 0.80
C SER A 112 24.34 0.79 -0.22
N SER A 113 24.32 0.45 -1.51
CA SER A 113 24.90 1.29 -2.57
C SER A 113 24.01 2.42 -3.06
N ILE A 114 22.72 2.43 -2.68
CA ILE A 114 21.77 3.50 -3.04
C ILE A 114 21.66 4.44 -1.84
N THR A 115 21.86 5.74 -2.07
CA THR A 115 21.87 6.73 -1.00
C THR A 115 20.50 6.88 -0.34
N LYS A 116 20.47 6.89 1.01
CA LYS A 116 19.29 7.28 1.79
C LYS A 116 19.32 8.77 2.06
N ASN A 117 18.32 9.49 1.57
CA ASN A 117 18.20 10.96 1.65
C ASN A 117 17.03 11.44 2.53
N PHE A 118 16.54 10.59 3.43
CA PHE A 118 15.42 10.88 4.32
C PHE A 118 15.65 10.28 5.72
N ASN A 119 14.95 10.81 6.71
CA ASN A 119 15.09 10.46 8.13
C ASN A 119 13.73 10.05 8.71
N ARG A 120 13.33 8.82 8.41
CA ARG A 120 12.02 8.27 8.77
C ARG A 120 11.92 7.91 10.26
N ARG A 121 10.80 8.28 10.89
CA ARG A 121 10.40 7.87 12.24
C ARG A 121 10.13 6.36 12.33
N ASP A 122 10.36 5.76 13.51
CA ASP A 122 9.83 4.43 13.82
C ASP A 122 8.31 4.42 13.72
N ASP A 123 7.79 3.46 12.96
CA ASP A 123 6.40 3.32 12.60
C ASP A 123 5.76 1.97 12.98
N ASN A 124 6.44 1.19 13.83
CA ASN A 124 6.03 -0.17 14.23
C ASN A 124 4.61 -0.27 14.81
N GLU A 125 4.03 0.79 15.38
CA GLU A 125 2.63 0.73 15.85
C GLU A 125 1.62 0.61 14.69
N LEU A 126 1.85 1.34 13.59
CA LEU A 126 0.99 1.36 12.40
C LEU A 126 1.36 0.25 11.41
N HIS A 127 2.66 -0.04 11.30
CA HIS A 127 3.21 -1.04 10.40
C HIS A 127 3.94 -2.15 11.19
N PRO A 128 3.26 -2.89 12.09
CA PRO A 128 3.89 -3.95 12.84
C PRO A 128 4.28 -5.10 11.92
N VAL A 129 5.52 -5.56 12.04
CA VAL A 129 6.04 -6.68 11.24
C VAL A 129 5.44 -8.00 11.76
N GLY A 130 4.87 -8.79 10.86
CA GLY A 130 4.38 -10.13 11.19
C GLY A 130 3.05 -10.17 11.93
N GLU A 131 2.41 -9.03 12.20
CA GLU A 131 1.09 -8.94 12.81
C GLU A 131 0.03 -8.49 11.79
N ILE A 132 -1.23 -8.83 12.07
CA ILE A 132 -2.39 -8.26 11.37
C ILE A 132 -3.32 -7.64 12.42
N PRO A 133 -3.19 -6.33 12.70
CA PRO A 133 -4.06 -5.62 13.62
C PRO A 133 -5.51 -5.56 13.16
N THR A 134 -6.42 -5.22 14.07
CA THR A 134 -7.84 -5.03 13.79
C THR A 134 -8.22 -3.56 13.98
N ILE A 135 -8.89 -2.98 12.99
CA ILE A 135 -9.51 -1.66 13.03
C ILE A 135 -11.00 -1.86 13.20
N HIS A 136 -11.56 -1.37 14.30
CA HIS A 136 -12.99 -1.39 14.57
C HIS A 136 -13.58 0.01 14.50
N VAL A 137 -14.48 0.23 13.55
CA VAL A 137 -15.18 1.50 13.34
C VAL A 137 -16.61 1.40 13.89
N ILE A 138 -16.98 2.35 14.75
CA ILE A 138 -18.33 2.49 15.29
C ILE A 138 -18.90 3.85 14.91
N ALA A 139 -20.11 3.85 14.34
CA ALA A 139 -20.85 5.05 13.97
C ALA A 139 -22.37 4.79 13.99
N ALA A 140 -23.17 5.85 13.85
CA ALA A 140 -24.61 5.69 13.64
C ALA A 140 -24.86 4.88 12.36
N GLN A 141 -25.73 3.86 12.44
CA GLN A 141 -26.00 2.98 11.30
C GLN A 141 -26.53 3.78 10.09
N THR A 142 -27.32 4.82 10.33
CA THR A 142 -27.83 5.72 9.28
C THR A 142 -26.72 6.43 8.49
N ASP A 143 -25.62 6.79 9.16
CA ASP A 143 -24.49 7.47 8.52
C ASP A 143 -23.70 6.49 7.64
N ILE A 144 -23.49 5.26 8.13
CA ILE A 144 -22.84 4.18 7.38
C ILE A 144 -23.69 3.78 6.17
N ASP A 145 -25.00 3.64 6.35
CA ASP A 145 -25.93 3.33 5.27
C ASP A 145 -25.94 4.43 4.21
N SER A 146 -25.96 5.70 4.62
CA SER A 146 -25.87 6.86 3.71
C SER A 146 -24.55 6.87 2.94
N LEU A 147 -23.42 6.68 3.63
CA LEU A 147 -22.09 6.61 3.03
C LEU A 147 -22.01 5.50 1.97
N HIS A 148 -22.49 4.30 2.28
CA HIS A 148 -22.45 3.15 1.38
C HIS A 148 -23.47 3.25 0.23
N ALA A 149 -24.66 3.80 0.46
CA ALA A 149 -25.68 3.98 -0.58
C ALA A 149 -25.27 5.01 -1.63
N HIS A 150 -24.55 6.06 -1.20
CA HIS A 150 -24.09 7.16 -2.05
C HIS A 150 -22.60 7.08 -2.36
N TYR A 151 -22.07 5.87 -2.54
CA TYR A 151 -20.65 5.57 -2.69
C TYR A 151 -19.89 6.32 -3.81
N LYS A 152 -20.58 7.05 -4.68
CA LYS A 152 -19.97 7.92 -5.71
C LYS A 152 -19.80 9.39 -5.28
N GLN A 153 -20.39 9.80 -4.17
CA GLN A 153 -20.38 11.17 -3.64
C GLN A 153 -19.33 11.31 -2.54
N GLU A 154 -18.60 12.41 -2.48
CA GLU A 154 -17.66 12.69 -1.38
C GLU A 154 -18.42 12.98 -0.09
N ILE A 155 -18.72 11.91 0.66
CA ILE A 155 -19.38 11.97 1.97
C ILE A 155 -18.35 11.60 3.03
N GLU A 156 -18.19 12.49 3.99
CA GLU A 156 -17.37 12.29 5.19
C GLU A 156 -18.31 12.20 6.40
N ILE A 157 -18.13 11.17 7.22
CA ILE A 157 -18.87 10.98 8.47
C ILE A 157 -17.90 10.97 9.65
N MET A 158 -18.43 11.24 10.84
CA MET A 158 -17.67 11.20 12.09
C MET A 158 -17.89 9.84 12.77
N VAL A 159 -16.79 9.18 13.15
CA VAL A 159 -16.82 7.84 13.72
C VAL A 159 -15.90 7.74 14.95
N ASN A 160 -16.09 6.69 15.74
CA ASN A 160 -15.10 6.22 16.70
C ASN A 160 -14.32 5.06 16.10
N VAL A 161 -13.01 5.04 16.31
CA VAL A 161 -12.12 3.98 15.82
C VAL A 161 -11.38 3.36 17.00
N THR A 162 -11.38 2.04 17.09
CA THR A 162 -10.53 1.27 18.01
C THR A 162 -9.53 0.47 17.19
N TYR A 163 -8.25 0.70 17.40
CA TYR A 163 -7.13 -0.05 16.83
C TYR A 163 -6.64 -1.09 17.84
N ILE A 164 -6.64 -2.37 17.46
CA ILE A 164 -6.30 -3.49 18.31
C ILE A 164 -5.17 -4.28 17.65
N SER A 165 -3.95 -4.16 18.17
CA SER A 165 -2.83 -5.05 17.81
C SER A 165 -2.68 -6.16 18.85
N THR A 166 -1.69 -7.03 18.67
CA THR A 166 -1.42 -8.16 19.57
C THR A 166 -1.29 -7.72 21.04
N ASN A 167 -0.69 -6.56 21.31
CA ASN A 167 -0.39 -6.09 22.67
C ASN A 167 -0.90 -4.68 22.99
N MET A 168 -1.71 -4.07 22.12
CA MET A 168 -2.14 -2.68 22.27
C MET A 168 -3.59 -2.49 21.83
N ILE A 169 -4.30 -1.62 22.55
CA ILE A 169 -5.63 -1.12 22.22
C ILE A 169 -5.55 0.41 22.26
N LYS A 170 -5.85 1.08 21.15
CA LYS A 170 -5.95 2.56 21.07
C LYS A 170 -7.33 2.95 20.57
N THR A 171 -7.97 3.91 21.22
CA THR A 171 -9.28 4.44 20.83
C THR A 171 -9.15 5.88 20.37
N PHE A 172 -9.89 6.22 19.32
CA PHE A 172 -9.92 7.54 18.71
C PHE A 172 -11.37 7.96 18.54
N SER A 173 -11.71 9.15 19.04
CA SER A 173 -13.06 9.70 18.90
C SER A 173 -13.10 10.83 17.89
N ASN A 174 -14.26 11.04 17.27
CA ASN A 174 -14.45 12.09 16.27
C ASN A 174 -13.44 11.98 15.12
N VAL A 175 -13.26 10.75 14.62
CA VAL A 175 -12.43 10.45 13.46
C VAL A 175 -13.24 10.68 12.19
N LYS A 176 -12.64 11.34 11.21
CA LYS A 176 -13.25 11.51 9.89
C LYS A 176 -13.09 10.22 9.09
N PHE A 177 -14.18 9.72 8.54
CA PHE A 177 -14.23 8.48 7.78
C PHE A 177 -15.01 8.68 6.49
N GLU A 178 -14.45 8.21 5.38
CA GLU A 178 -15.06 8.33 4.05
C GLU A 178 -14.70 7.13 3.18
N ILE A 179 -15.46 6.91 2.10
CA ILE A 179 -15.06 5.98 1.04
C ILE A 179 -13.91 6.61 0.24
N GLY A 180 -12.81 5.89 0.13
CA GLY A 180 -11.59 6.35 -0.53
C GLY A 180 -11.50 6.00 -2.02
N GLY A 181 -10.64 6.74 -2.70
CA GLY A 181 -10.31 6.57 -4.13
C GLY A 181 -11.33 7.21 -5.06
N ARG A 182 -11.19 6.94 -6.37
CA ARG A 182 -12.06 7.51 -7.41
C ARG A 182 -12.76 6.42 -8.21
N SER A 183 -11.99 5.65 -8.99
CA SER A 183 -12.50 4.53 -9.76
C SER A 183 -12.80 3.30 -8.87
N SER A 184 -11.98 3.10 -7.83
CA SER A 184 -12.14 2.02 -6.84
C SER A 184 -13.43 2.12 -6.02
N ARG A 185 -14.08 3.29 -5.98
CA ARG A 185 -15.37 3.48 -5.33
C ARG A 185 -16.47 2.59 -5.91
N GLN A 186 -16.26 2.09 -7.14
CA GLN A 186 -17.22 1.21 -7.80
C GLN A 186 -17.04 -0.27 -7.43
N PHE A 187 -15.97 -0.66 -6.74
CA PHE A 187 -15.83 -2.03 -6.25
C PHE A 187 -16.92 -2.37 -5.23
N THR A 188 -17.17 -3.65 -5.05
CA THR A 188 -18.21 -4.09 -4.11
C THR A 188 -17.75 -4.08 -2.65
N LYS A 189 -16.44 -4.24 -2.44
CA LYS A 189 -15.73 -3.94 -1.20
C LYS A 189 -15.08 -2.57 -1.36
N PHE A 190 -15.51 -1.60 -0.56
CA PHE A 190 -15.07 -0.19 -0.66
C PHE A 190 -13.75 0.04 0.06
N ALA A 191 -12.92 0.91 -0.52
CA ALA A 191 -11.74 1.45 0.14
C ALA A 191 -12.20 2.56 1.08
N TYR A 192 -11.46 2.80 2.15
CA TYR A 192 -11.82 3.85 3.11
C TYR A 192 -10.61 4.73 3.40
N ASN A 193 -10.85 6.02 3.64
CA ASN A 193 -9.87 6.90 4.23
C ASN A 193 -10.26 7.17 5.69
N ILE A 194 -9.26 7.13 6.57
CA ILE A 194 -9.38 7.45 7.99
C ILE A 194 -8.52 8.69 8.23
N LYS A 195 -9.11 9.74 8.81
CA LYS A 195 -8.37 10.93 9.24
C LYS A 195 -8.57 11.16 10.74
N LEU A 196 -7.52 10.84 11.48
CA LEU A 196 -7.46 10.98 12.94
C LEU A 196 -7.42 12.47 13.34
N ASN A 197 -7.98 12.79 14.49
CA ASN A 197 -8.07 14.18 14.94
C ASN A 197 -6.67 14.74 15.32
N LYS A 198 -6.46 16.02 15.06
CA LYS A 198 -5.21 16.75 15.34
C LYS A 198 -5.03 17.13 16.83
N ASP A 199 -6.12 17.19 17.59
CA ASP A 199 -6.13 17.80 18.93
C ASP A 199 -6.09 16.76 20.07
N GLN A 200 -6.02 15.46 19.74
CA GLN A 200 -5.80 14.36 20.68
C GLN A 200 -4.38 13.85 20.49
N ASP A 201 -3.39 14.56 21.05
CA ASP A 201 -1.95 14.25 21.16
C ASP A 201 -1.19 13.69 19.93
N ASP A 202 0.05 14.14 19.74
CA ASP A 202 0.92 13.88 18.58
C ASP A 202 1.37 12.39 18.39
N ASP A 203 0.62 11.38 18.89
CA ASP A 203 1.00 9.95 18.90
C ASP A 203 -0.15 8.95 18.54
N ASN A 204 -0.89 9.28 17.47
CA ASN A 204 -2.12 8.62 17.01
C ASN A 204 -1.93 7.37 16.11
N LEU A 205 -0.96 6.49 16.41
CA LEU A 205 -0.38 5.43 15.54
C LEU A 205 0.84 5.95 14.79
N SER A 206 1.99 5.89 15.47
CA SER A 206 3.29 6.29 14.90
C SER A 206 3.37 7.74 14.39
N GLY A 207 2.49 8.63 14.86
CA GLY A 207 2.44 10.04 14.45
C GLY A 207 1.83 10.29 13.07
N TYR A 208 1.19 9.31 12.43
CA TYR A 208 0.47 9.50 11.16
C TYR A 208 -0.99 9.90 11.40
N GLN A 209 -1.53 10.76 10.52
CA GLN A 209 -2.89 11.31 10.68
C GLN A 209 -3.89 10.76 9.66
N LYS A 210 -3.46 10.59 8.41
CA LYS A 210 -4.32 10.16 7.32
C LYS A 210 -3.90 8.77 6.87
N LEU A 211 -4.81 7.82 6.99
CA LEU A 211 -4.63 6.44 6.60
C LEU A 211 -5.58 6.08 5.46
N LYS A 212 -5.13 5.21 4.56
CA LYS A 212 -5.89 4.66 3.45
C LYS A 212 -6.01 3.15 3.64
N LEU A 213 -7.23 2.64 3.63
CA LEU A 213 -7.54 1.21 3.65
C LEU A 213 -7.86 0.75 2.23
N ARG A 214 -6.98 -0.06 1.64
CA ARG A 214 -7.07 -0.58 0.26
C ARG A 214 -7.76 -1.94 0.22
N THR A 215 -8.63 -2.14 -0.76
CA THR A 215 -9.59 -3.27 -0.80
C THR A 215 -9.07 -4.53 -1.44
N THR A 216 -7.90 -4.46 -2.08
CA THR A 216 -7.24 -5.54 -2.84
C THR A 216 -8.13 -6.27 -3.87
N VAL A 217 -9.35 -5.78 -4.15
CA VAL A 217 -10.33 -6.44 -5.04
C VAL A 217 -9.74 -6.73 -6.41
N SER A 218 -8.99 -5.79 -6.98
CA SER A 218 -8.36 -5.96 -8.28
C SER A 218 -7.04 -6.73 -8.27
N ASP A 219 -6.51 -7.02 -7.07
CA ASP A 219 -5.31 -7.82 -6.85
C ASP A 219 -5.64 -9.13 -6.10
N PRO A 220 -5.93 -10.23 -6.82
CA PRO A 220 -6.27 -11.50 -6.19
C PRO A 220 -5.12 -12.15 -5.41
N SER A 221 -3.89 -11.61 -5.45
CA SER A 221 -2.79 -12.06 -4.58
C SER A 221 -2.79 -11.35 -3.21
N TYR A 222 -3.39 -10.16 -3.11
CA TYR A 222 -3.39 -9.26 -1.93
C TYR A 222 -2.01 -8.66 -1.60
N MET A 223 -1.03 -8.77 -2.49
CA MET A 223 0.39 -8.57 -2.13
C MET A 223 1.12 -7.52 -2.96
N ARG A 224 0.57 -7.07 -4.09
CA ARG A 224 1.34 -6.25 -5.04
C ARG A 224 1.73 -4.89 -4.48
N GLU A 225 0.76 -4.17 -3.92
CA GLU A 225 1.00 -2.84 -3.36
C GLU A 225 1.92 -2.94 -2.12
N TYR A 226 1.70 -3.95 -1.27
CA TYR A 226 2.58 -4.26 -0.14
C TYR A 226 4.04 -4.47 -0.59
N LEU A 227 4.26 -5.43 -1.50
CA LEU A 227 5.59 -5.78 -1.99
C LEU A 227 6.27 -4.60 -2.70
N ALA A 228 5.54 -3.83 -3.51
CA ALA A 228 6.09 -2.69 -4.21
C ALA A 228 6.63 -1.63 -3.23
N THR A 229 5.88 -1.34 -2.16
CA THR A 229 6.34 -0.40 -1.12
C THR A 229 7.55 -0.92 -0.36
N GLU A 230 7.57 -2.20 0.01
CA GLU A 230 8.72 -2.83 0.69
C GLU A 230 9.98 -2.80 -0.18
N MET A 231 9.84 -3.02 -1.48
CA MET A 231 10.96 -2.94 -2.43
C MET A 231 11.50 -1.51 -2.56
N LEU A 232 10.62 -0.49 -2.57
CA LEU A 232 11.03 0.92 -2.57
C LEU A 232 11.78 1.29 -1.29
N VAL A 233 11.28 0.87 -0.13
CA VAL A 233 11.94 1.09 1.17
C VAL A 233 13.32 0.44 1.21
N ALA A 234 13.46 -0.80 0.75
CA ALA A 234 14.74 -1.49 0.68
C ALA A 234 15.74 -0.80 -0.27
N ALA A 235 15.26 -0.10 -1.29
CA ALA A 235 16.08 0.71 -2.18
C ALA A 235 16.23 2.17 -1.70
N ASN A 236 16.03 2.43 -0.41
CA ASN A 236 16.18 3.75 0.20
C ASN A 236 15.39 4.85 -0.53
N GLN A 237 14.16 4.55 -0.97
CA GLN A 237 13.24 5.54 -1.52
C GLN A 237 12.27 6.05 -0.45
N PRO A 238 12.01 7.37 -0.36
CA PRO A 238 10.94 7.89 0.48
C PRO A 238 9.59 7.45 -0.11
N ALA A 239 8.86 6.63 0.63
CA ALA A 239 7.61 6.04 0.18
C ALA A 239 6.69 5.76 1.38
N THR A 240 5.37 5.75 1.16
CA THR A 240 4.49 5.17 2.17
C THR A 240 4.84 3.70 2.37
N LYS A 241 4.73 3.22 3.61
CA LYS A 241 4.71 1.78 3.88
C LYS A 241 3.29 1.22 3.75
N ALA A 242 3.23 -0.10 3.76
CA ALA A 242 2.01 -0.88 3.73
C ALA A 242 2.05 -1.96 4.83
N SER A 243 0.94 -2.15 5.54
CA SER A 243 0.72 -3.28 6.45
C SER A 243 -0.69 -3.84 6.23
N TYR A 244 -1.00 -4.98 6.82
CA TYR A 244 -2.35 -5.56 6.73
C TYR A 244 -3.17 -5.22 7.97
N ALA A 245 -4.48 -5.00 7.79
CA ALA A 245 -5.41 -4.91 8.91
C ALA A 245 -6.75 -5.58 8.59
N ARG A 246 -7.41 -6.10 9.63
CA ARG A 246 -8.80 -6.55 9.58
C ARG A 246 -9.70 -5.37 9.88
N LEU A 247 -10.70 -5.10 9.04
CA LEU A 247 -11.65 -4.02 9.24
C LEU A 247 -13.01 -4.56 9.70
N PHE A 248 -13.56 -3.95 10.74
CA PHE A 248 -14.92 -4.11 11.20
C PHE A 248 -15.64 -2.76 11.20
N ILE A 249 -16.89 -2.72 10.73
CA ILE A 249 -17.75 -1.54 10.80
C ILE A 249 -19.04 -1.95 11.50
N ASN A 250 -19.39 -1.29 12.61
CA ASN A 250 -20.56 -1.61 13.44
C ASN A 250 -20.63 -3.11 13.78
N ASN A 251 -19.53 -3.66 14.30
CA ASN A 251 -19.31 -5.08 14.62
C ASN A 251 -19.40 -6.07 13.44
N ARG A 252 -19.74 -5.62 12.23
CA ARG A 252 -19.74 -6.48 11.04
C ARG A 252 -18.32 -6.57 10.47
N PRO A 253 -17.80 -7.78 10.20
CA PRO A 253 -16.54 -7.94 9.47
C PRO A 253 -16.69 -7.40 8.04
N ILE A 254 -15.77 -6.52 7.66
CA ILE A 254 -15.64 -6.00 6.28
C ILE A 254 -14.51 -6.70 5.55
N GLY A 255 -13.47 -7.11 6.27
CA GLY A 255 -12.47 -8.05 5.77
C GLY A 255 -11.03 -7.59 5.88
N LEU A 256 -10.15 -8.15 5.05
CA LEU A 256 -8.70 -7.87 5.04
C LEU A 256 -8.39 -6.67 4.14
N PHE A 257 -7.63 -5.71 4.65
CA PHE A 257 -7.22 -4.50 3.94
C PHE A 257 -5.70 -4.31 4.02
N ILE A 258 -5.15 -3.57 3.06
CA ILE A 258 -3.82 -2.97 3.20
C ILE A 258 -4.02 -1.56 3.80
N VAL A 259 -3.31 -1.25 4.88
CA VAL A 259 -3.25 0.07 5.51
C VAL A 259 -2.01 0.79 5.00
N MET A 260 -2.20 2.03 4.56
CA MET A 260 -1.12 2.88 4.05
C MET A 260 -1.29 4.30 4.57
N GLU A 261 -0.18 5.03 4.63
CA GLU A 261 -0.16 6.43 4.99
C GLU A 261 -0.54 7.27 3.76
N LYS A 262 -1.24 8.38 3.94
CA LYS A 262 -1.43 9.36 2.87
C LYS A 262 -0.40 10.47 3.04
N TYR A 263 0.19 10.91 1.93
CA TYR A 263 1.10 12.05 1.94
C TYR A 263 0.37 13.32 2.41
N ASP A 264 0.88 13.89 3.49
CA ASP A 264 0.49 15.16 4.07
C ASP A 264 1.66 15.72 4.90
N LYS A 265 1.46 16.86 5.55
CA LYS A 265 2.48 17.45 6.43
C LYS A 265 3.00 16.52 7.54
N LYS A 266 2.19 15.59 8.06
CA LYS A 266 2.61 14.65 9.11
C LYS A 266 3.45 13.54 8.51
N TRP A 267 3.06 13.02 7.35
CA TRP A 267 3.91 12.11 6.59
C TRP A 267 5.26 12.75 6.24
N LEU A 268 5.27 13.99 5.74
CA LEU A 268 6.51 14.72 5.44
C LEU A 268 7.40 14.89 6.68
N ALA A 269 6.81 15.20 7.84
CA ALA A 269 7.55 15.30 9.09
C ALA A 269 8.11 13.94 9.53
N ASN A 270 7.31 12.88 9.43
CA ASN A 270 7.71 11.53 9.78
C ASN A 270 8.82 11.03 8.86
N GLU A 271 8.75 11.29 7.56
CA GLU A 271 9.68 10.77 6.56
C GLU A 271 11.00 11.54 6.49
N PHE A 272 10.95 12.88 6.54
CA PHE A 272 12.13 13.72 6.31
C PHE A 272 12.72 14.32 7.60
N ASN A 273 12.02 14.25 8.73
CA ASN A 273 12.48 14.90 9.96
C ASN A 273 12.12 14.14 11.24
N ASN A 274 12.08 12.81 11.17
CA ASN A 274 11.86 11.90 12.30
C ASN A 274 10.66 12.29 13.18
N GLY A 275 9.58 12.73 12.55
CA GLY A 275 8.31 13.08 13.20
C GLY A 275 8.33 14.37 14.02
N ALA A 276 9.29 15.27 13.79
CA ALA A 276 9.36 16.54 14.49
C ALA A 276 8.06 17.36 14.34
N SER A 277 7.39 17.65 15.46
CA SER A 277 6.10 18.36 15.49
C SER A 277 6.14 19.75 14.84
N LYS A 278 7.32 20.40 14.86
CA LYS A 278 7.57 21.73 14.27
C LYS A 278 8.29 21.67 12.91
N TYR A 279 8.28 20.55 12.20
CA TYR A 279 8.89 20.48 10.87
C TYR A 279 8.29 21.54 9.95
N ALA A 280 9.15 22.40 9.41
CA ALA A 280 8.81 23.41 8.43
C ALA A 280 8.91 22.81 7.03
N ASN A 281 7.93 21.97 6.68
CA ASN A 281 7.92 21.27 5.40
C ASN A 281 7.91 22.24 4.21
N GLY A 282 8.51 21.80 3.11
CA GLY A 282 8.39 22.45 1.81
C GLY A 282 7.05 22.13 1.14
N ILE A 283 6.92 22.52 -0.13
CA ILE A 283 5.71 22.29 -0.93
C ILE A 283 5.74 20.89 -1.57
N LEU A 284 4.59 20.23 -1.57
CA LEU A 284 4.39 18.92 -2.21
C LEU A 284 3.44 19.09 -3.40
N TYR A 285 3.96 18.86 -4.60
CA TYR A 285 3.18 18.86 -5.83
C TYR A 285 2.74 17.44 -6.16
N GLU A 286 1.51 17.28 -6.64
CA GLU A 286 0.96 16.01 -7.14
C GLU A 286 0.85 16.07 -8.66
N GLY A 287 1.33 15.02 -9.33
CA GLY A 287 1.23 14.86 -10.77
C GLY A 287 0.14 13.85 -11.15
N GLU A 288 -0.87 14.31 -11.88
CA GLU A 288 -2.01 13.50 -12.33
C GLU A 288 -1.98 13.25 -13.85
N GLY A 289 -2.18 11.99 -14.24
CA GLY A 289 -2.14 11.55 -15.65
C GLY A 289 -3.39 11.89 -16.47
N GLY A 290 -4.40 12.47 -15.83
CA GLY A 290 -5.60 12.94 -16.49
C GLY A 290 -5.28 14.10 -17.44
N SER A 291 -5.51 13.91 -18.73
CA SER A 291 -5.40 15.00 -19.71
C SER A 291 -6.66 15.86 -19.68
N ARG A 292 -6.67 16.98 -18.94
CA ARG A 292 -7.64 18.06 -19.21
C ARG A 292 -6.99 19.09 -20.11
N ASN A 293 -7.75 19.57 -21.10
CA ASN A 293 -7.28 20.55 -22.09
C ASN A 293 -5.95 20.17 -22.78
N SER A 294 -5.69 18.87 -22.97
CA SER A 294 -4.46 18.32 -23.58
C SER A 294 -3.16 18.53 -22.79
N VAL A 295 -3.24 18.85 -21.50
CA VAL A 295 -2.07 18.97 -20.61
C VAL A 295 -2.00 17.75 -19.70
N ARG A 296 -0.81 17.15 -19.60
CA ARG A 296 -0.51 15.99 -18.75
C ARG A 296 0.58 16.35 -17.74
N ALA A 297 0.66 15.62 -16.64
CA ALA A 297 1.75 15.75 -15.69
C ALA A 297 3.04 15.07 -16.19
N ASP A 298 3.46 15.35 -17.43
CA ASP A 298 4.62 14.73 -18.07
C ASP A 298 5.92 15.54 -17.89
N LEU A 299 5.87 16.71 -17.24
CA LEU A 299 6.96 17.68 -17.10
C LEU A 299 7.38 18.32 -18.44
N SER A 300 6.48 18.41 -19.41
CA SER A 300 6.71 19.16 -20.65
C SER A 300 6.50 20.65 -20.45
N TYR A 301 7.37 21.46 -21.04
CA TYR A 301 7.31 22.92 -20.94
C TYR A 301 6.12 23.50 -21.72
N LYS A 302 5.33 24.33 -21.04
CA LYS A 302 4.11 24.98 -21.59
C LYS A 302 4.19 26.50 -21.62
N GLY A 303 5.37 27.05 -21.36
CA GLY A 303 5.59 28.48 -21.20
C GLY A 303 5.99 28.86 -19.77
N ASP A 304 6.27 30.15 -19.59
CA ASP A 304 6.76 30.69 -18.33
C ASP A 304 5.66 30.95 -17.29
N ASP A 305 4.39 31.00 -17.72
CA ASP A 305 3.26 31.21 -16.82
C ASP A 305 2.98 29.94 -15.99
N PRO A 306 3.13 29.99 -14.65
CA PRO A 306 2.83 28.86 -13.76
C PRO A 306 1.38 28.35 -13.90
N SER A 307 0.44 29.22 -14.30
CA SER A 307 -0.97 28.85 -14.48
C SER A 307 -1.16 27.81 -15.61
N ALA A 308 -0.24 27.74 -16.56
CA ALA A 308 -0.26 26.79 -17.68
C ALA A 308 -0.11 25.33 -17.25
N TYR A 309 0.34 25.07 -16.01
CA TYR A 309 0.56 23.74 -15.45
C TYR A 309 -0.59 23.27 -14.52
N ASN A 310 -1.42 24.20 -14.03
CA ASN A 310 -2.54 23.93 -13.11
C ASN A 310 -3.80 23.37 -13.82
N SER A 311 -3.75 23.07 -15.11
CA SER A 311 -4.89 22.60 -15.89
C SER A 311 -5.24 21.13 -15.63
N SER A 312 -5.28 20.74 -14.36
CA SER A 312 -5.41 19.38 -13.80
C SER A 312 -4.23 18.42 -13.95
N ALA A 313 -3.13 18.87 -14.52
CA ALA A 313 -1.92 18.06 -14.56
C ALA A 313 -1.22 18.10 -13.20
N TYR A 314 -1.10 19.30 -12.61
CA TYR A 314 -0.41 19.50 -11.35
C TYR A 314 -1.30 20.20 -10.33
N SER A 315 -1.21 19.76 -9.08
CA SER A 315 -1.86 20.41 -7.95
C SER A 315 -0.90 20.51 -6.76
N VAL A 316 -1.16 21.45 -5.85
CA VAL A 316 -0.47 21.53 -4.56
C VAL A 316 -1.20 20.62 -3.58
N SER A 317 -0.59 19.48 -3.27
CA SER A 317 -1.19 18.48 -2.36
C SER A 317 -0.89 18.79 -0.89
N GLU A 318 0.28 19.39 -0.61
CA GLU A 318 0.60 19.96 0.71
C GLU A 318 1.33 21.29 0.57
N LYS A 319 0.93 22.27 1.38
CA LYS A 319 1.45 23.64 1.31
C LYS A 319 2.78 23.74 2.04
N SER A 320 3.66 24.60 1.54
CA SER A 320 4.89 24.96 2.25
C SER A 320 4.58 25.73 3.54
N LYS A 321 5.35 25.48 4.59
CA LYS A 321 5.38 26.33 5.81
C LYS A 321 6.39 27.48 5.72
N LEU A 322 7.17 27.54 4.64
CA LEU A 322 8.30 28.46 4.47
C LEU A 322 8.10 29.48 3.34
N GLY A 323 7.08 29.31 2.50
CA GLY A 323 6.92 30.08 1.28
C GLY A 323 5.48 30.23 0.81
N VAL A 324 5.32 30.83 -0.37
CA VAL A 324 4.02 31.08 -1.00
C VAL A 324 3.56 29.82 -1.74
N GLU A 325 2.29 29.50 -1.59
CA GLU A 325 1.61 28.46 -2.35
C GLU A 325 1.49 28.88 -3.83
N SER A 326 2.38 28.35 -4.67
CA SER A 326 2.42 28.63 -6.10
C SER A 326 2.99 27.43 -6.86
N LEU A 327 2.88 27.45 -8.18
CA LEU A 327 3.55 26.47 -9.06
C LEU A 327 4.89 27.00 -9.59
N ASP A 328 5.42 28.09 -9.03
CA ASP A 328 6.57 28.82 -9.60
C ASP A 328 7.85 27.99 -9.60
N ASP A 329 8.12 27.27 -8.50
CA ASP A 329 9.28 26.37 -8.42
C ASP A 329 9.14 25.22 -9.42
N LEU A 330 7.93 24.68 -9.57
CA LEU A 330 7.64 23.60 -10.51
C LEU A 330 7.82 24.08 -11.96
N ALA A 331 7.26 25.24 -12.31
CA ALA A 331 7.38 25.85 -13.62
C ALA A 331 8.86 26.16 -13.96
N SER A 332 9.61 26.67 -12.99
CA SER A 332 11.06 26.93 -13.11
C SER A 332 11.85 25.63 -13.33
N PHE A 333 11.51 24.56 -12.63
CA PHE A 333 12.12 23.25 -12.83
C PHE A 333 11.80 22.66 -14.20
N ILE A 334 10.54 22.74 -14.64
CA ILE A 334 10.13 22.29 -15.98
C ILE A 334 10.85 23.09 -17.07
N LYS A 335 10.98 24.41 -16.90
CA LYS A 335 11.78 25.26 -17.79
C LYS A 335 13.25 24.84 -17.81
N PHE A 336 13.83 24.53 -16.65
CA PHE A 336 15.20 24.01 -16.56
C PHE A 336 15.36 22.69 -17.33
N ILE A 337 14.45 21.72 -17.16
CA ILE A 337 14.45 20.46 -17.93
C ILE A 337 14.43 20.76 -19.44
N ASN A 338 13.55 21.67 -19.87
CA ASN A 338 13.45 22.05 -21.27
C ASN A 338 14.75 22.69 -21.80
N ASN A 339 15.33 23.63 -21.06
CA ASN A 339 16.58 24.28 -21.45
C ASN A 339 17.74 23.28 -21.58
N GLN A 340 17.82 22.30 -20.66
CA GLN A 340 18.80 21.21 -20.76
C GLN A 340 18.58 20.37 -22.02
N ARG A 341 17.33 20.03 -22.35
CA ARG A 341 17.01 19.30 -23.59
C ARG A 341 17.36 20.09 -24.84
N GLU A 342 17.08 21.39 -24.88
CA GLU A 342 17.46 22.26 -26.01
C GLU A 342 18.98 22.36 -26.17
N PHE A 343 19.70 22.55 -25.07
CA PHE A 343 21.17 22.56 -25.05
C PHE A 343 21.77 21.25 -25.56
N GLN A 344 21.23 20.11 -25.13
CA GLN A 344 21.67 18.77 -25.53
C GLN A 344 21.52 18.49 -27.04
N LYS A 345 20.69 19.25 -27.78
CA LYS A 345 20.58 19.07 -29.24
C LYS A 345 21.84 19.50 -29.99
N THR A 346 22.60 20.43 -29.43
CA THR A 346 23.78 21.03 -30.08
C THR A 346 25.07 20.80 -29.31
N ALA A 347 24.98 20.42 -28.03
CA ALA A 347 26.13 20.15 -27.17
C ALA A 347 26.82 18.82 -27.51
N ASN A 348 28.13 18.76 -27.31
CA ASN A 348 28.87 17.50 -27.33
C ASN A 348 28.79 16.81 -25.95
N THR A 349 29.24 15.55 -25.87
CA THR A 349 29.18 14.75 -24.64
C THR A 349 29.87 15.41 -23.45
N GLU A 350 31.04 16.04 -23.64
CA GLU A 350 31.78 16.71 -22.57
C GLU A 350 31.01 17.90 -21.98
N ALA A 351 30.39 18.71 -22.85
CA ALA A 351 29.58 19.85 -22.42
C ALA A 351 28.29 19.40 -21.72
N ILE A 352 27.71 18.25 -22.10
CA ILE A 352 26.57 17.65 -21.40
C ILE A 352 26.99 17.13 -20.03
N SER A 353 28.10 16.41 -19.94
CA SER A 353 28.68 15.94 -18.66
C SER A 353 28.95 17.10 -17.69
N ALA A 354 29.38 18.25 -18.19
CA ALA A 354 29.61 19.45 -17.36
C ALA A 354 28.33 20.00 -16.69
N THR A 355 27.12 19.56 -17.09
CA THR A 355 25.84 20.00 -16.48
C THR A 355 25.45 19.24 -15.23
N VAL A 356 26.17 18.18 -14.84
CA VAL A 356 25.89 17.37 -13.64
C VAL A 356 25.64 18.23 -12.38
N PRO A 357 26.51 19.21 -12.04
CA PRO A 357 26.28 20.03 -10.84
C PRO A 357 25.02 20.90 -10.91
N ASP A 358 24.54 21.24 -12.11
CA ASP A 358 23.32 22.04 -12.27
C ASP A 358 22.07 21.17 -12.05
N TRP A 359 22.10 19.92 -12.49
CA TRP A 359 21.04 18.95 -12.17
C TRP A 359 20.96 18.67 -10.67
N GLU A 360 22.11 18.47 -10.03
CA GLU A 360 22.19 18.17 -8.60
C GLU A 360 21.76 19.34 -7.70
N LYS A 361 21.67 20.57 -8.23
CA LYS A 361 21.04 21.72 -7.53
C LYS A 361 19.52 21.71 -7.63
N GLN A 362 18.94 21.04 -8.64
CA GLN A 362 17.51 21.07 -8.91
C GLN A 362 16.78 19.85 -8.37
N LEU A 363 17.39 18.67 -8.46
CA LEU A 363 16.75 17.38 -8.23
C LEU A 363 17.67 16.45 -7.44
N ASP A 364 17.10 15.60 -6.60
CA ASP A 364 17.76 14.38 -6.14
C ASP A 364 17.78 13.34 -7.28
N VAL A 365 18.84 13.37 -8.08
CA VAL A 365 18.93 12.61 -9.33
C VAL A 365 18.91 11.10 -9.08
N GLU A 366 19.64 10.61 -8.07
CA GLU A 366 19.68 9.18 -7.76
C GLU A 366 18.30 8.65 -7.37
N ASN A 367 17.58 9.38 -6.50
CA ASN A 367 16.20 9.04 -6.11
C ASN A 367 15.27 8.92 -7.33
N PHE A 368 15.30 9.87 -8.25
CA PHE A 368 14.48 9.79 -9.46
C PHE A 368 14.85 8.57 -10.33
N LEU A 369 16.15 8.33 -10.57
CA LEU A 369 16.59 7.22 -11.42
C LEU A 369 16.23 5.85 -10.82
N VAL A 370 16.32 5.70 -9.50
CA VAL A 370 15.87 4.49 -8.79
C VAL A 370 14.36 4.29 -8.94
N ALA A 371 13.56 5.35 -8.79
CA ALA A 371 12.12 5.27 -9.01
C ALA A 371 11.77 4.82 -10.44
N MET A 372 12.49 5.31 -11.46
CA MET A 372 12.30 4.89 -12.85
C MET A 372 12.71 3.44 -13.09
N ALA A 373 13.75 2.95 -12.41
CA ALA A 373 14.12 1.52 -12.45
C ALA A 373 12.98 0.65 -11.90
N PHE A 374 12.32 1.10 -10.82
CA PHE A 374 11.14 0.41 -10.29
C PHE A 374 9.92 0.52 -11.21
N GLU A 375 9.62 1.67 -11.82
CA GLU A 375 8.52 1.74 -12.79
C GLU A 375 8.70 0.72 -13.92
N PHE A 376 9.92 0.60 -14.44
CA PHE A 376 10.29 -0.39 -15.44
C PHE A 376 10.13 -1.82 -14.94
N LEU A 377 10.69 -2.17 -13.78
CA LEU A 377 10.69 -3.54 -13.26
C LEU A 377 9.29 -3.98 -12.80
N HIS A 378 8.53 -3.07 -12.19
CA HIS A 378 7.15 -3.28 -11.79
C HIS A 378 6.20 -3.38 -12.99
N GLY A 379 6.58 -2.83 -14.14
CA GLY A 379 5.67 -2.69 -15.28
C GLY A 379 4.53 -1.73 -14.93
N PHE A 380 4.88 -0.59 -14.33
CA PHE A 380 3.91 0.35 -13.78
C PHE A 380 3.24 1.17 -14.89
N TRP A 381 2.20 0.58 -15.50
CA TRP A 381 1.52 1.15 -16.66
C TRP A 381 0.76 2.46 -16.36
N ASP A 382 0.37 2.67 -15.10
CA ASP A 382 -0.26 3.90 -14.63
C ASP A 382 0.74 4.80 -13.88
N GLY A 383 2.05 4.56 -14.04
CA GLY A 383 3.10 5.42 -13.49
C GLY A 383 3.47 6.58 -14.42
N TYR A 384 4.53 7.31 -14.07
CA TYR A 384 5.01 8.45 -14.84
C TYR A 384 5.44 8.09 -16.26
N LEU A 385 6.19 6.99 -16.42
CA LEU A 385 6.72 6.58 -17.72
C LEU A 385 5.59 6.34 -18.73
N GLN A 386 4.56 5.63 -18.32
CA GLN A 386 3.51 5.15 -19.24
C GLN A 386 2.31 6.09 -19.33
N ASN A 387 1.87 6.69 -18.21
CA ASN A 387 0.65 7.52 -18.18
C ASN A 387 0.86 8.93 -17.58
N SER A 388 2.07 9.29 -17.16
CA SER A 388 2.36 10.58 -16.51
C SER A 388 1.53 10.80 -15.24
N ASN A 389 1.40 9.75 -14.43
CA ASN A 389 0.49 9.71 -13.28
C ASN A 389 1.19 9.16 -12.03
N ASN A 390 0.51 9.23 -10.88
CA ASN A 390 0.84 8.53 -9.64
C ASN A 390 2.23 8.87 -9.07
N TYR A 391 2.57 10.16 -9.05
CA TYR A 391 3.78 10.64 -8.40
C TYR A 391 3.58 12.00 -7.75
N PHE A 392 4.49 12.31 -6.84
CA PHE A 392 4.63 13.60 -6.20
C PHE A 392 6.05 14.13 -6.37
N LEU A 393 6.17 15.46 -6.35
CA LEU A 393 7.43 16.18 -6.31
C LEU A 393 7.46 17.00 -5.02
N TYR A 394 8.33 16.61 -4.09
CA TYR A 394 8.56 17.36 -2.86
C TYR A 394 9.72 18.33 -3.05
N LYS A 395 9.47 19.63 -2.91
CA LYS A 395 10.55 20.63 -2.87
C LYS A 395 11.12 20.65 -1.45
N SER A 396 12.19 19.89 -1.23
CA SER A 396 12.80 19.73 0.10
C SER A 396 13.37 21.06 0.58
N PRO A 397 12.97 21.55 1.77
CA PRO A 397 13.48 22.81 2.31
C PRO A 397 14.91 22.70 2.86
N GLU A 398 15.37 21.48 3.13
CA GLU A 398 16.73 21.23 3.64
C GLU A 398 17.77 21.32 2.54
N THR A 399 17.50 20.70 1.38
CA THR A 399 18.43 20.66 0.25
C THR A 399 18.10 21.68 -0.84
N ASN A 400 16.90 22.28 -0.79
CA ASN A 400 16.33 23.08 -1.87
C ASN A 400 16.25 22.32 -3.21
N ARG A 401 16.17 20.98 -3.18
CA ARG A 401 16.02 20.11 -4.37
C ARG A 401 14.63 19.50 -4.42
N PHE A 402 14.18 19.16 -5.62
CA PHE A 402 13.05 18.27 -5.79
C PHE A 402 13.42 16.83 -5.40
N VAL A 403 12.49 16.16 -4.73
CA VAL A 403 12.55 14.73 -4.40
C VAL A 403 11.33 14.07 -5.03
N TRP A 404 11.56 12.97 -5.75
CA TRP A 404 10.53 12.15 -6.35
C TRP A 404 9.93 11.20 -5.33
N ILE A 405 8.60 11.17 -5.25
CA ILE A 405 7.86 10.26 -4.37
C ILE A 405 6.79 9.55 -5.20
N SER A 406 6.94 8.24 -5.36
CA SER A 406 5.99 7.43 -6.12
C SER A 406 4.71 7.11 -5.32
N TRP A 407 3.61 6.81 -6.00
CA TRP A 407 2.29 6.56 -5.37
C TRP A 407 1.50 5.46 -6.10
N ASP A 408 0.46 4.92 -5.45
CA ASP A 408 -0.58 4.02 -6.01
C ASP A 408 -0.06 2.78 -6.79
N TYR A 409 0.74 1.93 -6.13
CA TYR A 409 1.27 0.69 -6.73
C TYR A 409 0.28 -0.49 -6.70
N ASP A 410 -1.01 -0.24 -6.94
CA ASP A 410 -2.04 -1.29 -6.97
C ASP A 410 -2.05 -2.11 -8.27
N TYR A 411 -1.70 -1.48 -9.39
CA TYR A 411 -1.60 -2.13 -10.71
C TYR A 411 -0.17 -2.30 -11.20
N VAL A 412 0.57 -3.16 -10.50
CA VAL A 412 1.95 -3.51 -10.82
C VAL A 412 2.21 -5.01 -10.78
N MET A 413 3.43 -5.41 -11.10
CA MET A 413 3.92 -6.79 -11.03
C MET A 413 2.97 -7.76 -11.72
N GLY A 414 2.71 -7.47 -12.99
CA GLY A 414 1.87 -8.31 -13.82
C GLY A 414 0.37 -8.15 -13.57
N SER A 415 -0.11 -7.01 -13.07
CA SER A 415 -1.55 -6.73 -12.94
C SER A 415 -1.90 -5.37 -13.52
N GLY A 416 -2.91 -5.31 -14.38
CA GLY A 416 -3.48 -4.05 -14.87
C GLY A 416 -4.30 -4.23 -16.15
N PRO A 417 -5.04 -3.21 -16.60
CA PRO A 417 -5.84 -3.21 -17.83
C PRO A 417 -5.00 -3.17 -19.12
N VAL A 418 -3.72 -3.55 -19.09
CA VAL A 418 -2.81 -3.59 -20.25
C VAL A 418 -2.25 -5.00 -20.45
N ASN A 419 -1.71 -5.28 -21.65
CA ASN A 419 -1.13 -6.59 -21.92
C ASN A 419 0.19 -6.74 -21.15
N MET A 420 0.20 -7.57 -20.10
CA MET A 420 1.37 -7.71 -19.23
C MET A 420 2.60 -8.19 -20.00
N LYS A 421 2.42 -8.98 -21.05
CA LYS A 421 3.54 -9.40 -21.90
C LYS A 421 4.23 -8.23 -22.61
N SER A 422 3.47 -7.20 -23.01
CA SER A 422 4.00 -6.04 -23.74
C SER A 422 4.71 -5.01 -22.85
N ILE A 423 4.74 -5.23 -21.54
CA ILE A 423 5.50 -4.41 -20.58
C ILE A 423 6.49 -5.27 -19.77
N SER A 424 6.68 -6.53 -20.18
CA SER A 424 7.58 -7.49 -19.55
C SER A 424 9.02 -7.44 -20.10
N GLN A 425 9.37 -6.45 -20.94
CA GLN A 425 10.70 -6.37 -21.57
C GLN A 425 11.81 -6.35 -20.51
N GLY A 426 12.96 -6.90 -20.87
CA GLY A 426 14.19 -6.86 -20.08
C GLY A 426 15.14 -5.72 -20.47
N ASP A 427 14.91 -5.11 -21.63
CA ASP A 427 15.65 -3.95 -22.12
C ASP A 427 14.83 -2.69 -21.85
N TYR A 428 15.29 -1.85 -20.91
CA TYR A 428 14.59 -0.63 -20.53
C TYR A 428 14.45 0.35 -21.69
N THR A 429 15.36 0.31 -22.68
CA THR A 429 15.31 1.21 -23.85
C THR A 429 14.11 0.93 -24.75
N THR A 430 13.49 -0.24 -24.61
CA THR A 430 12.27 -0.64 -25.33
C THR A 430 11.00 -0.46 -24.51
N TYR A 431 11.12 0.04 -23.27
CA TYR A 431 9.99 0.33 -22.41
C TYR A 431 9.52 1.76 -22.67
N LEU A 432 8.25 1.92 -23.06
CA LEU A 432 7.70 3.24 -23.41
C LEU A 432 7.83 4.21 -22.23
N GLY A 433 8.17 5.46 -22.52
CA GLY A 433 8.31 6.52 -21.53
C GLY A 433 9.75 7.01 -21.41
N PHE A 434 10.75 6.13 -21.40
CA PHE A 434 12.15 6.55 -21.24
C PHE A 434 12.61 7.51 -22.34
N ASP A 435 12.12 7.31 -23.56
CA ASP A 435 12.43 8.08 -24.76
C ASP A 435 11.46 9.23 -25.07
N THR A 436 10.40 9.37 -24.27
CA THR A 436 9.30 10.32 -24.52
C THR A 436 9.08 11.28 -23.36
N ARG A 437 9.46 10.93 -22.14
CA ARG A 437 9.32 11.82 -20.98
C ARG A 437 10.45 12.84 -20.93
N PRO A 438 10.15 14.15 -20.85
CA PRO A 438 11.14 15.21 -20.78
C PRO A 438 12.25 14.97 -19.77
N LEU A 439 11.91 14.61 -18.52
CA LEU A 439 12.91 14.43 -17.47
C LEU A 439 13.82 13.22 -17.70
N THR A 440 13.26 12.08 -18.15
CA THR A 440 14.08 10.88 -18.42
C THR A 440 15.00 11.09 -19.61
N ILE A 441 14.52 11.73 -20.68
CA ILE A 441 15.36 12.08 -21.85
C ILE A 441 16.51 12.96 -21.39
N ALA A 442 16.21 14.02 -20.64
CA ALA A 442 17.21 15.00 -20.23
C ALA A 442 18.29 14.38 -19.34
N LEU A 443 17.91 13.51 -18.38
CA LEU A 443 18.85 12.86 -17.48
C LEU A 443 19.64 11.73 -18.14
N LEU A 444 19.01 10.85 -18.92
CA LEU A 444 19.70 9.71 -19.54
C LEU A 444 20.59 10.10 -20.73
N ASN A 445 20.50 11.35 -21.21
CA ASN A 445 21.49 11.94 -22.11
C ASN A 445 22.78 12.37 -21.41
N VAL A 446 22.78 12.52 -20.08
CA VAL A 446 23.98 12.79 -19.29
C VAL A 446 24.70 11.46 -19.01
N PRO A 447 25.93 11.26 -19.49
CA PRO A 447 26.63 9.95 -19.39
C PRO A 447 26.73 9.41 -17.97
N GLU A 448 27.00 10.28 -16.99
CA GLU A 448 27.14 9.96 -15.58
C GLU A 448 25.82 9.44 -14.99
N PHE A 449 24.70 10.09 -15.30
CA PHE A 449 23.38 9.69 -14.82
C PHE A 449 22.88 8.44 -15.52
N LYS A 450 23.20 8.25 -16.81
CA LYS A 450 22.91 6.99 -17.49
C LYS A 450 23.65 5.83 -16.85
N ALA A 451 24.95 5.99 -16.57
CA ALA A 451 25.74 4.96 -15.89
C ALA A 451 25.20 4.68 -14.48
N MET A 452 24.81 5.72 -13.74
CA MET A 452 24.16 5.59 -12.43
C MET A 452 22.85 4.79 -12.51
N PHE A 453 21.97 5.13 -13.47
CA PHE A 453 20.73 4.40 -13.70
C PHE A 453 20.98 2.92 -14.02
N GLU A 454 21.89 2.62 -14.94
CA GLU A 454 22.18 1.23 -15.36
C GLU A 454 22.79 0.41 -14.21
N ASN A 455 23.64 1.03 -13.40
CA ASN A 455 24.19 0.40 -12.19
C ASN A 455 23.11 0.15 -11.15
N ASN A 456 22.25 1.13 -10.86
CA ASN A 456 21.17 0.98 -9.88
C ASN A 456 20.13 -0.04 -10.34
N LEU A 457 19.76 -0.04 -11.63
CA LEU A 457 18.88 -1.06 -12.21
C LEU A 457 19.48 -2.47 -12.03
N LYS A 458 20.77 -2.65 -12.34
CA LYS A 458 21.45 -3.94 -12.14
C LYS A 458 21.40 -4.38 -10.67
N THR A 459 21.73 -3.47 -9.76
CA THR A 459 21.73 -3.74 -8.32
C THR A 459 20.34 -4.16 -7.83
N ILE A 460 19.28 -3.44 -8.24
CA ILE A 460 17.90 -3.79 -7.88
C ILE A 460 17.50 -5.16 -8.47
N VAL A 461 17.89 -5.45 -9.71
CA VAL A 461 17.64 -6.78 -10.31
C VAL A 461 18.31 -7.89 -9.51
N GLU A 462 19.55 -7.69 -9.07
CA GLU A 462 20.35 -8.70 -8.38
C GLU A 462 19.92 -8.92 -6.93
N GLN A 463 19.57 -7.85 -6.22
CA GLN A 463 19.32 -7.88 -4.78
C GLN A 463 17.83 -7.97 -4.41
N ILE A 464 16.95 -7.39 -5.23
CA ILE A 464 15.51 -7.37 -4.97
C ILE A 464 14.76 -8.31 -5.93
N TYR A 465 14.92 -8.12 -7.24
CA TYR A 465 14.13 -8.83 -8.26
C TYR A 465 14.62 -10.25 -8.59
N ASN A 466 15.71 -10.68 -7.99
CA ASN A 466 16.22 -12.05 -8.11
C ASN A 466 15.25 -13.01 -7.41
N PRO A 467 14.71 -14.04 -8.09
CA PRO A 467 13.79 -14.98 -7.46
C PRO A 467 14.31 -15.65 -6.19
N SER A 468 15.63 -15.85 -6.06
CA SER A 468 16.25 -16.38 -4.83
C SER A 468 16.20 -15.43 -3.63
N LYS A 469 15.96 -14.14 -3.88
CA LYS A 469 15.79 -13.07 -2.88
C LYS A 469 14.31 -12.72 -2.68
N ALA A 470 13.56 -12.56 -3.77
CA ALA A 470 12.15 -12.18 -3.74
C ALA A 470 11.22 -13.28 -3.24
N ASN A 471 11.41 -14.54 -3.67
CA ASN A 471 10.47 -15.60 -3.34
C ASN A 471 10.35 -15.88 -1.84
N PRO A 472 11.45 -15.91 -1.04
CA PRO A 472 11.35 -16.03 0.42
C PRO A 472 10.48 -14.95 1.08
N VAL A 473 10.62 -13.68 0.64
CA VAL A 473 9.76 -12.58 1.10
C VAL A 473 8.31 -12.86 0.74
N ILE A 474 8.02 -13.18 -0.52
CA ILE A 474 6.67 -13.51 -1.00
C ILE A 474 6.08 -14.70 -0.25
N ASP A 475 6.85 -15.76 0.00
CA ASP A 475 6.38 -16.94 0.72
C ASP A 475 6.05 -16.61 2.18
N SER A 476 6.88 -15.80 2.84
CA SER A 476 6.63 -15.40 4.23
C SER A 476 5.37 -14.53 4.37
N ILE A 477 5.13 -13.60 3.44
CA ILE A 477 3.89 -12.80 3.39
C ILE A 477 2.69 -13.66 3.01
N SER A 478 2.84 -14.58 2.04
CA SER A 478 1.78 -15.53 1.68
C SER A 478 1.36 -16.34 2.90
N ASN A 479 2.32 -16.80 3.70
CA ASN A 479 2.06 -17.49 4.96
C ASN A 479 1.37 -16.59 6.00
N LEU A 480 1.77 -15.32 6.13
CA LEU A 480 1.12 -14.36 7.03
C LEU A 480 -0.37 -14.21 6.73
N ILE A 481 -0.73 -14.00 5.47
CA ILE A 481 -2.10 -13.57 5.11
C ILE A 481 -3.06 -14.70 4.71
N GLN A 482 -2.59 -15.94 4.53
CA GLN A 482 -3.41 -17.00 3.92
C GLN A 482 -4.76 -17.24 4.61
N ASP A 483 -4.79 -17.23 5.95
CA ASP A 483 -5.99 -17.48 6.74
C ASP A 483 -6.97 -16.31 6.59
N ASP A 484 -6.44 -15.09 6.53
CA ASP A 484 -7.22 -13.86 6.39
C ASP A 484 -7.71 -13.62 4.96
N VAL A 485 -6.98 -14.06 3.94
CA VAL A 485 -7.46 -14.09 2.55
C VAL A 485 -8.58 -15.12 2.40
N ALA A 486 -8.46 -16.29 3.02
CA ALA A 486 -9.50 -17.30 3.00
C ALA A 486 -10.78 -16.80 3.69
N TRP A 487 -10.63 -16.14 4.85
CA TRP A 487 -11.71 -15.50 5.58
C TRP A 487 -12.35 -14.35 4.79
N ASP A 488 -11.56 -13.42 4.23
CA ASP A 488 -12.06 -12.28 3.46
C ASP A 488 -12.97 -12.70 2.32
N LYS A 489 -12.62 -13.80 1.62
CA LYS A 489 -13.39 -14.35 0.51
C LYS A 489 -14.74 -14.97 0.89
N THR A 490 -15.00 -15.24 2.18
CA THR A 490 -16.31 -15.73 2.64
C THR A 490 -17.26 -14.60 3.02
N LEU A 491 -16.74 -13.38 3.21
CA LEU A 491 -17.51 -12.28 3.72
C LEU A 491 -18.46 -11.70 2.65
N PRO A 492 -19.68 -11.33 3.02
CA PRO A 492 -20.57 -10.64 2.10
C PRO A 492 -20.03 -9.24 1.81
N HIS A 493 -19.91 -8.91 0.54
CA HIS A 493 -19.50 -7.58 0.11
C HIS A 493 -20.51 -6.50 0.53
N VAL A 494 -20.04 -5.24 0.62
CA VAL A 494 -20.85 -4.11 1.08
C VAL A 494 -21.86 -3.71 0.01
N ARG A 495 -21.40 -3.50 -1.23
CA ARG A 495 -22.27 -3.29 -2.40
C ARG A 495 -22.62 -4.64 -3.02
N LYS A 496 -23.85 -4.78 -3.54
CA LYS A 496 -24.25 -5.95 -4.33
C LYS A 496 -23.95 -5.74 -5.82
N GLY A 497 -23.75 -6.83 -6.55
CA GLY A 497 -23.60 -6.84 -8.02
C GLY A 497 -22.18 -7.18 -8.48
N LEU A 498 -21.93 -6.98 -9.77
CA LEU A 498 -20.62 -7.25 -10.39
C LEU A 498 -19.58 -6.22 -9.94
N GLU A 499 -18.33 -6.65 -9.86
CA GLU A 499 -17.18 -5.76 -9.81
C GLU A 499 -17.11 -4.98 -11.11
N PHE A 500 -16.94 -3.67 -10.97
CA PHE A 500 -16.80 -2.79 -12.11
C PHE A 500 -15.75 -1.74 -11.81
N TRP A 501 -14.97 -1.42 -12.84
CA TRP A 501 -13.98 -0.35 -12.83
C TRP A 501 -14.36 0.62 -13.95
N THR A 502 -14.16 1.92 -13.75
CA THR A 502 -14.77 3.06 -14.49
C THR A 502 -14.75 3.03 -16.02
N PHE A 503 -14.01 2.12 -16.64
CA PHE A 503 -14.00 1.91 -18.08
C PHE A 503 -15.17 1.02 -18.49
N SER A 504 -16.30 1.63 -18.84
CA SER A 504 -17.26 0.92 -19.70
C SER A 504 -16.63 0.73 -21.09
N LEU A 505 -17.10 -0.25 -21.88
CA LEU A 505 -16.70 -0.41 -23.27
C LEU A 505 -16.94 0.88 -24.10
N GLU A 506 -17.88 1.70 -23.67
CA GLU A 506 -18.20 3.00 -24.26
C GLU A 506 -17.20 4.08 -23.84
N ASN A 507 -16.72 4.08 -22.59
CA ASN A 507 -15.63 4.93 -22.11
C ASN A 507 -14.28 4.59 -22.76
N LEU A 508 -14.03 3.32 -23.06
CA LEU A 508 -12.85 2.89 -23.83
C LEU A 508 -12.88 3.41 -25.27
N LYS A 509 -14.07 3.57 -25.86
CA LYS A 509 -14.25 4.14 -27.20
C LYS A 509 -14.18 5.67 -27.21
N ASN A 510 -14.55 6.33 -26.11
CA ASN A 510 -14.78 7.77 -26.06
C ASN A 510 -13.82 8.57 -25.13
N GLY A 511 -12.82 7.94 -24.53
CA GLY A 511 -12.00 8.56 -23.47
C GLY A 511 -12.67 8.39 -22.10
N ASN A 512 -11.89 8.07 -21.08
CA ASN A 512 -12.36 7.72 -19.73
C ASN A 512 -13.02 8.92 -19.06
N PHE A 513 -14.28 8.85 -18.59
CA PHE A 513 -14.98 10.05 -18.11
C PHE A 513 -14.67 10.34 -16.61
N ASN A 514 -14.31 11.58 -16.30
CA ASN A 514 -14.06 12.09 -14.95
C ASN A 514 -15.27 12.86 -14.41
N ASN A 515 -15.87 12.36 -13.33
CA ASN A 515 -17.05 12.97 -12.69
C ASN A 515 -16.75 14.23 -11.86
N ASN A 516 -15.54 14.38 -11.32
CA ASN A 516 -15.17 15.55 -10.52
C ASN A 516 -15.00 16.80 -11.39
N THR A 517 -14.87 16.59 -12.69
CA THR A 517 -14.37 17.58 -13.65
C THR A 517 -15.25 17.64 -14.88
N ASN A 518 -16.17 16.68 -15.00
CA ASN A 518 -17.12 16.51 -16.09
C ASN A 518 -16.43 16.44 -17.47
N GLN A 519 -15.30 15.72 -17.58
CA GLN A 519 -14.48 15.65 -18.79
C GLN A 519 -13.91 14.25 -19.09
N ASN A 520 -13.65 13.95 -20.37
CA ASN A 520 -12.96 12.73 -20.80
C ASN A 520 -11.43 12.86 -20.61
N GLU A 521 -10.86 11.96 -19.82
CA GLU A 521 -9.44 11.72 -19.68
C GLU A 521 -8.94 10.77 -20.78
N GLY A 522 -7.80 11.12 -21.38
CA GLY A 522 -7.15 10.28 -22.38
C GLY A 522 -6.78 8.92 -21.81
N VAL A 523 -7.10 7.85 -22.54
CA VAL A 523 -6.67 6.48 -22.20
C VAL A 523 -5.17 6.33 -22.53
N PRO A 524 -4.34 5.71 -21.66
CA PRO A 524 -2.95 5.45 -22.02
C PRO A 524 -2.84 4.61 -23.29
N SER A 525 -1.83 4.87 -24.10
CA SER A 525 -1.62 4.23 -25.40
C SER A 525 -1.37 2.72 -25.33
N THR A 526 -0.99 2.22 -24.15
CA THR A 526 -0.79 0.79 -23.88
C THR A 526 -2.06 0.02 -23.57
N LEU A 527 -3.19 0.71 -23.40
CA LEU A 527 -4.47 0.08 -23.14
C LEU A 527 -5.11 -0.40 -24.44
N SER A 528 -5.47 -1.67 -24.47
CA SER A 528 -6.21 -2.30 -25.58
C SER A 528 -7.59 -2.70 -25.11
N ILE A 529 -8.60 -2.56 -25.97
CA ILE A 529 -9.99 -3.00 -25.70
C ILE A 529 -10.00 -4.47 -25.26
N THR A 530 -9.24 -5.33 -25.94
CA THR A 530 -9.18 -6.77 -25.62
C THR A 530 -8.66 -7.00 -24.21
N THR A 531 -7.62 -6.26 -23.79
CA THR A 531 -7.06 -6.43 -22.45
C THR A 531 -7.91 -5.76 -21.36
N GLY A 532 -8.59 -4.66 -21.68
CA GLY A 532 -9.61 -4.09 -20.81
C GLY A 532 -10.77 -5.04 -20.56
N ILE A 533 -11.23 -5.78 -21.59
CA ILE A 533 -12.26 -6.82 -21.44
C ILE A 533 -11.74 -7.96 -20.55
N ASP A 534 -10.53 -8.47 -20.81
CA ASP A 534 -9.91 -9.50 -19.96
C ASP A 534 -9.81 -9.05 -18.49
N PHE A 535 -9.42 -7.79 -18.26
CA PHE A 535 -9.37 -7.18 -16.94
C PHE A 535 -10.74 -7.17 -16.25
N LEU A 536 -11.79 -6.71 -16.92
CA LEU A 536 -13.15 -6.69 -16.34
C LEU A 536 -13.70 -8.10 -16.08
N LEU A 537 -13.43 -9.06 -16.98
CA LEU A 537 -13.82 -10.45 -16.80
C LEU A 537 -13.13 -11.05 -15.58
N ARG A 538 -11.83 -10.80 -15.40
CA ARG A 538 -11.08 -11.36 -14.29
C ARG A 538 -11.46 -10.75 -12.93
N LEU A 539 -11.92 -9.50 -12.88
CA LEU A 539 -12.46 -8.91 -11.64
C LEU A 539 -13.68 -9.66 -11.12
N ASN A 540 -14.42 -10.34 -12.02
CA ASN A 540 -15.63 -11.08 -11.71
C ASN A 540 -15.43 -12.61 -11.77
N SER A 541 -14.19 -13.07 -11.96
CA SER A 541 -13.88 -14.50 -12.03
C SER A 541 -13.26 -14.98 -10.71
N ASN A 542 -13.45 -16.26 -10.38
CA ASN A 542 -12.82 -16.86 -9.22
C ASN A 542 -11.37 -17.25 -9.54
N ILE A 543 -10.45 -16.31 -9.35
CA ILE A 543 -9.01 -16.56 -9.51
C ILE A 543 -8.48 -17.18 -8.21
N GLY A 544 -8.00 -18.42 -8.33
CA GLY A 544 -7.38 -19.13 -7.21
C GLY A 544 -6.19 -18.33 -6.64
N TRP A 545 -6.19 -18.09 -5.33
CA TRP A 545 -5.19 -17.26 -4.67
C TRP A 545 -3.75 -17.76 -4.92
N LYS A 546 -3.50 -19.06 -4.76
CA LYS A 546 -2.19 -19.67 -5.07
C LYS A 546 -1.76 -19.43 -6.52
N LYS A 547 -2.69 -19.44 -7.50
CA LYS A 547 -2.33 -19.08 -8.89
C LYS A 547 -1.91 -17.62 -8.98
N ALA A 548 -2.67 -16.70 -8.37
CA ALA A 548 -2.33 -15.27 -8.37
C ALA A 548 -0.97 -14.96 -7.72
N VAL A 549 -0.50 -15.80 -6.78
CA VAL A 549 0.83 -15.69 -6.16
C VAL A 549 1.91 -16.38 -6.99
N ASP A 550 1.73 -17.67 -7.27
CA ASP A 550 2.81 -18.56 -7.71
C ASP A 550 2.95 -18.71 -9.22
N GLY A 551 1.88 -18.55 -10.01
CA GLY A 551 1.88 -19.03 -11.38
C GLY A 551 0.90 -18.37 -12.34
N SER A 552 0.77 -18.96 -13.53
CA SER A 552 -0.06 -18.39 -14.58
C SER A 552 -1.53 -18.40 -14.19
N THR A 553 -2.17 -17.24 -14.32
CA THR A 553 -3.61 -17.10 -14.06
C THR A 553 -4.45 -17.41 -15.29
N GLY A 554 -3.84 -17.48 -16.48
CA GLY A 554 -4.53 -17.62 -17.77
C GLY A 554 -5.03 -16.29 -18.36
N HIS A 555 -4.83 -15.18 -17.66
CA HIS A 555 -5.24 -13.84 -18.11
C HIS A 555 -4.06 -13.04 -18.66
N VAL A 556 -4.27 -12.30 -19.75
CA VAL A 556 -3.24 -11.42 -20.33
C VAL A 556 -3.05 -10.13 -19.51
N SER A 557 -4.05 -9.76 -18.72
CA SER A 557 -4.07 -8.63 -17.78
C SER A 557 -3.60 -8.99 -16.36
N LEU A 558 -3.27 -10.27 -16.11
CA LEU A 558 -2.86 -10.75 -14.78
C LEU A 558 -1.90 -11.94 -14.85
N PHE A 559 -0.65 -11.74 -14.46
CA PHE A 559 0.32 -12.81 -14.24
C PHE A 559 0.40 -13.12 -12.73
N GLY A 560 0.94 -14.26 -12.35
CA GLY A 560 1.29 -14.52 -10.95
C GLY A 560 2.39 -13.56 -10.47
N VAL A 561 2.44 -13.22 -9.19
CA VAL A 561 3.50 -12.34 -8.64
C VAL A 561 4.89 -12.93 -8.89
N LYS A 562 5.10 -14.20 -8.54
CA LYS A 562 6.38 -14.89 -8.78
C LYS A 562 6.65 -15.13 -10.26
N GLU A 563 5.61 -15.37 -11.05
CA GLU A 563 5.71 -15.48 -12.51
C GLU A 563 6.27 -14.18 -13.10
N TRP A 564 5.73 -13.02 -12.71
CA TRP A 564 6.20 -11.72 -13.16
C TRP A 564 7.66 -11.46 -12.79
N ILE A 565 8.02 -11.66 -11.53
CA ILE A 565 9.39 -11.41 -11.04
C ILE A 565 10.40 -12.28 -11.79
N ASN A 566 10.11 -13.58 -11.91
CA ASN A 566 10.97 -14.50 -12.67
C ASN A 566 11.07 -14.13 -14.15
N LEU A 567 9.96 -13.72 -14.76
CA LEU A 567 9.93 -13.29 -16.16
C LEU A 567 10.79 -12.03 -16.36
N LYS A 568 10.62 -11.01 -15.53
CA LYS A 568 11.41 -9.76 -15.58
C LYS A 568 12.90 -10.03 -15.38
N TYR A 569 13.26 -10.79 -14.34
CA TYR A 569 14.64 -11.18 -14.06
C TYR A 569 15.27 -11.89 -15.26
N LYS A 570 14.61 -12.91 -15.81
CA LYS A 570 15.11 -13.65 -16.99
C LYS A 570 15.22 -12.78 -18.23
N ASN A 571 14.22 -11.95 -18.49
CA ASN A 571 14.21 -11.09 -19.67
C ASN A 571 15.34 -10.06 -19.61
N TYR A 572 15.62 -9.50 -18.43
CA TYR A 572 16.75 -8.60 -18.22
C TYR A 572 18.06 -9.29 -18.63
N TYR A 573 18.42 -10.42 -18.01
CA TYR A 573 19.67 -11.12 -18.34
C TYR A 573 19.76 -11.62 -19.78
N LYS A 574 18.64 -12.02 -20.39
CA LYS A 574 18.59 -12.40 -21.83
C LYS A 574 18.94 -11.22 -22.76
N LYS A 575 18.75 -9.98 -22.32
CA LYS A 575 18.87 -8.77 -23.13
C LYS A 575 20.01 -7.84 -22.74
N THR A 576 20.62 -8.01 -21.55
CA THR A 576 21.73 -7.18 -21.02
C THR A 576 23.05 -7.18 -21.83
N SER A 577 23.07 -7.64 -23.09
CA SER A 577 24.08 -7.21 -24.06
C SER A 577 23.78 -5.76 -24.49
N TYR A 578 23.99 -4.81 -23.58
CA TYR A 578 23.59 -3.41 -23.75
C TYR A 578 24.15 -2.79 -25.03
N LYS A 579 23.26 -2.32 -25.92
CA LYS A 579 23.66 -1.38 -26.97
C LYS A 579 23.61 0.03 -26.39
N PRO A 580 24.57 0.92 -26.71
CA PRO A 580 24.44 2.32 -26.36
C PRO A 580 23.12 2.85 -26.91
N LEU A 581 22.42 3.67 -26.12
CA LEU A 581 21.38 4.54 -26.67
C LEU A 581 22.02 5.26 -27.86
N ILE A 582 21.50 5.02 -29.06
CA ILE A 582 21.86 5.87 -30.19
C ILE A 582 21.50 7.28 -29.74
N PRO A 583 22.41 8.28 -29.83
CA PRO A 583 22.09 9.64 -29.45
C PRO A 583 20.74 9.99 -30.06
N PHE A 584 19.77 10.30 -29.20
CA PHE A 584 18.43 10.68 -29.60
C PHE A 584 18.54 12.00 -30.37
N LEU A 585 18.79 11.94 -31.68
CA LEU A 585 18.91 13.10 -32.55
C LEU A 585 18.27 12.84 -33.92
N PRO A 586 17.66 13.86 -34.54
CA PRO A 586 17.05 15.05 -33.94
C PRO A 586 15.58 14.76 -33.62
N LEU A 587 15.03 15.49 -32.66
CA LEU A 587 13.59 15.64 -32.52
C LEU A 587 13.03 15.99 -33.91
N LYS A 588 12.25 15.07 -34.49
CA LYS A 588 11.39 15.44 -35.61
C LYS A 588 10.38 16.43 -35.06
N ASN A 589 10.35 17.61 -35.69
CA ASN A 589 9.48 18.76 -35.41
C ASN A 589 8.11 18.41 -34.85
#